data_AF-A0A6V7LJN9-F1
#
_entry.id   AF-A0A6V7LJN9-F1
#
_cell.length_a   1.000
_cell.length_b   1.000
_cell.length_c   1.000
_cell.angle_alpha   90.00
_cell.angle_beta   90.00
_cell.angle_gamma   90.00
#
_symmetry.space_group_name_H-M   'P 1'
#
loop_
_entity.id
_entity.type
_entity.pdbx_description
1 polymer ?
#
loop_
_entity_poly.entity_id
_entity_poly.type
_entity_poly.pdbx_seq_one_letter_code
_entity_poly.pdbx_strand_id
1 'polypeptide(L)' 'MAQKPKPWIEIVENIASTSYRFRYESENRPHGNIFGFNSTPKKPTYPKIR' A
#
# COMPACT_ATOMS: atom_id res chain seq x y z
N MET A 1 -36.23 -12.45 -7.58
CA MET A 1 -35.19 -12.91 -6.65
C MET A 1 -34.10 -11.84 -6.63
N ALA A 2 -33.81 -11.23 -5.47
CA ALA A 2 -32.75 -10.22 -5.39
C ALA A 2 -31.39 -10.90 -5.57
N GLN A 3 -30.64 -10.49 -6.58
CA GLN A 3 -29.32 -11.04 -6.86
C GLN A 3 -28.37 -10.59 -5.75
N LYS A 4 -27.89 -11.53 -4.92
CA LYS A 4 -26.88 -11.21 -3.91
C LYS A 4 -25.62 -10.71 -4.63
N PRO A 5 -25.03 -9.57 -4.20
CA PRO A 5 -23.80 -9.08 -4.79
C PRO A 5 -22.70 -10.15 -4.68
N LYS A 6 -21.96 -10.36 -5.77
CA LYS A 6 -20.75 -11.19 -5.74
C LYS A 6 -19.71 -10.52 -4.84
N PRO A 7 -18.89 -11.27 -4.08
CA PRO A 7 -17.81 -10.66 -3.33
C PRO A 7 -16.82 -9.98 -4.28
N TRP A 8 -16.34 -8.79 -3.91
CA TRP A 8 -15.28 -8.06 -4.60
C TRP A 8 -14.27 -7.53 -3.60
N ILE A 9 -13.11 -7.11 -4.13
CA ILE A 9 -12.06 -6.45 -3.36
C ILE A 9 -11.98 -5.00 -3.83
N GLU A 10 -11.79 -4.09 -2.88
CA GLU A 10 -11.63 -2.67 -3.14
C GLU A 10 -10.26 -2.18 -2.64
N ILE A 11 -9.57 -1.39 -3.45
CA ILE A 11 -8.36 -0.68 -3.02
C ILE A 11 -8.81 0.58 -2.27
N VAL A 12 -8.59 0.60 -0.96
CA VAL A 12 -8.98 1.72 -0.07
C VAL A 12 -7.89 2.78 -0.01
N GLU A 13 -6.62 2.38 0.02
CA GLU A 13 -5.46 3.29 -0.01
C GLU A 13 -4.41 2.70 -0.96
N ASN A 14 -4.04 3.46 -1.98
CA ASN A 14 -3.02 3.06 -2.95
C ASN A 14 -1.60 3.39 -2.45
N ILE A 15 -0.58 2.83 -3.09
CA ILE A 15 0.83 3.09 -2.79
C ILE A 15 1.21 4.52 -3.22
N ALA A 16 2.13 5.15 -2.50
CA ALA A 16 2.73 6.43 -2.90
C ALA A 16 3.51 6.30 -4.22
N SER A 17 3.31 7.23 -5.15
CA SER A 17 3.76 7.09 -6.53
C SER A 17 5.27 7.27 -6.76
N THR A 18 6.02 7.93 -5.86
CA THR A 18 7.35 8.46 -6.23
C THR A 18 8.47 8.38 -5.18
N SER A 19 8.35 7.56 -4.12
CA SER A 19 9.34 7.63 -3.02
C SER A 19 9.88 6.31 -2.45
N TYR A 20 9.57 5.15 -3.03
CA TYR A 20 10.08 3.88 -2.52
C TYR A 20 11.32 3.39 -3.28
N ARG A 21 12.44 3.24 -2.55
CA ARG A 21 13.69 2.68 -3.10
C ARG A 21 13.69 1.16 -2.97
N PHE A 22 13.65 0.47 -4.10
CA PHE A 22 14.00 -0.95 -4.16
C PHE A 22 15.49 -1.12 -3.83
N ARG A 23 15.81 -2.23 -3.17
CA ARG A 23 17.15 -2.54 -2.63
C ARG A 23 17.56 -3.89 -3.18
N TYR A 24 18.84 -4.04 -3.46
CA TYR A 24 19.41 -5.33 -3.83
C TYR A 24 19.61 -6.19 -2.59
N GLU A 25 19.53 -7.50 -2.78
CA GLU A 25 19.86 -8.47 -1.73
C GLU A 25 21.28 -8.27 -1.20
N SER A 26 22.23 -7.91 -2.07
CA SER A 26 23.63 -7.62 -1.71
C SER A 26 23.81 -6.44 -0.77
N GLU A 27 22.81 -5.56 -0.61
CA GLU A 27 22.86 -4.46 0.36
C GLU A 27 22.78 -4.98 1.80
N ASN A 28 22.39 -6.25 2.04
CA ASN A 28 22.29 -6.90 3.35
C ASN A 28 21.58 -6.02 4.40
N ARG A 29 20.55 -5.29 3.97
CA ARG A 29 19.77 -4.37 4.81
C ARG A 29 18.28 -4.66 4.69
N PRO A 30 17.53 -4.63 5.80
CA PRO A 30 16.09 -4.74 5.74
C PRO A 30 15.50 -3.55 4.99
N HIS A 31 14.45 -3.81 4.23
CA HIS A 31 13.67 -2.77 3.57
C HIS A 31 12.85 -1.95 4.57
N GLY A 32 12.63 -0.68 4.23
CA GLY A 32 11.67 0.17 4.95
C GLY A 32 10.22 -0.13 4.54
N ASN A 33 9.27 0.64 5.08
CA ASN A 33 7.85 0.47 4.76
C ASN A 33 7.47 1.12 3.41
N ILE A 34 6.56 0.47 2.69
CA ILE A 34 5.85 1.06 1.56
C ILE A 34 4.69 1.88 2.12
N PHE A 35 4.69 3.18 1.88
CA PHE A 35 3.65 4.09 2.38
C PHE A 35 2.49 4.25 1.39
N GLY A 36 1.34 4.63 1.94
CA GLY A 36 0.15 4.99 1.18
C GLY A 36 0.29 6.34 0.48
N PHE A 37 -0.53 6.57 -0.54
CA PHE A 37 -0.55 7.78 -1.35
C PHE A 37 -0.81 9.05 -0.52
N ASN A 38 -1.66 8.95 0.52
CA ASN A 38 -1.99 10.07 1.41
C ASN A 38 -1.08 10.15 2.65
N SER A 39 0.03 9.41 2.65
CA SER A 39 0.95 9.37 3.79
C SER A 39 1.66 10.70 3.94
N THR A 40 1.70 11.22 5.17
CA THR A 40 2.44 12.45 5.50
C THR A 40 3.42 12.16 6.64
N PRO A 41 4.49 12.97 6.83
CA PRO A 41 5.46 12.74 7.89
C PRO A 41 4.85 12.71 9.31
N LYS A 42 3.74 13.43 9.52
CA LYS A 42 3.02 13.48 10.80
C LYS A 42 1.99 12.35 10.95
N LYS A 43 1.52 11.77 9.84
CA LYS A 43 0.49 10.74 9.81
C LYS A 43 0.84 9.74 8.70
N PRO A 44 1.62 8.69 9.02
CA PRO A 44 1.94 7.67 8.05
C PRO A 44 0.69 6.84 7.73
N THR A 45 0.39 6.69 6.44
CA THR A 45 -0.61 5.73 5.94
C THR A 45 0.08 4.61 5.18
N TYR A 46 -0.61 3.48 5.02
CA TYR A 46 -0.10 2.28 4.35
C TYR A 46 -1.13 1.76 3.36
N PRO A 47 -0.70 1.01 2.33
CA PRO A 47 -1.61 0.41 1.36
C PRO A 47 -2.68 -0.44 2.05
N LYS A 48 -3.94 -0.29 1.63
CA LYS A 48 -5.08 -0.95 2.27
C LYS A 48 -6.06 -1.45 1.23
N ILE A 49 -6.51 -2.69 1.41
CA ILE A 49 -7.60 -3.31 0.67
C ILE A 49 -8.74 -3.68 1.62
N ARG A 50 -9.95 -3.78 1.11
CA ARG A 50 -11.15 -4.25 1.83
C ARG A 50 -11.89 -5.29 1.03
#